data_AF-A0A1U7J8R3-F1
#
_entry.id   AF-A0A1U7J8R3-F1
#
_cell.length_a   1.000
_cell.length_b   1.000
_cell.length_c   1.000
_cell.angle_alpha   90.00
_cell.angle_beta   90.00
_cell.angle_gamma   90.00
#
_symmetry.space_group_name_H-M   'P 1'
#
loop_
_entity.id
_entity.type
_entity.pdbx_description
1 polymer ?
#
loop_
_entity_poly.entity_id
_entity_poly.type
_entity_poly.pdbx_seq_one_letter_code
_entity_poly.pdbx_strand_id
1 'polypeptide(L)' 'MSSPSQAGCPITDLVSQLIQARIITQAQYQELTTLVLADGTIDESERKQVNRLFDAIQLGRVKILD' A
#
# COMPACT_ATOMS: atom_id res chain seq x y z
N MET A 1 -4.26 -10.81 -24.61
CA MET A 1 -3.55 -9.57 -24.26
C MET A 1 -3.60 -9.44 -22.74
N SER A 2 -2.55 -9.88 -22.05
CA SER A 2 -2.45 -9.75 -20.58
C SER A 2 -1.03 -9.27 -20.31
N SER A 3 -0.93 -8.03 -19.87
CA SER A 3 0.31 -7.26 -19.76
C SER A 3 1.39 -7.98 -18.94
N PRO A 4 2.61 -8.15 -19.45
CA PRO A 4 3.77 -8.37 -18.60
C PRO A 4 4.20 -7.01 -18.05
N SER A 5 4.67 -6.95 -16.79
CA SER A 5 5.56 -5.92 -16.20
C SER A 5 5.07 -5.45 -14.83
N GLN A 6 5.42 -6.20 -13.79
CA GLN A 6 5.94 -5.61 -12.54
C GLN A 6 6.61 -6.71 -11.72
N ALA A 7 7.69 -7.27 -12.25
CA ALA A 7 8.67 -7.91 -11.39
C ALA A 7 9.49 -6.79 -10.72
N GLY A 8 9.45 -6.66 -9.40
CA GLY A 8 10.59 -6.05 -8.69
C GLY A 8 10.37 -5.16 -7.46
N CYS A 9 9.15 -4.86 -7.00
CA CYS A 9 8.98 -4.07 -5.77
C CYS A 9 8.15 -4.82 -4.72
N PRO A 10 8.73 -5.23 -3.58
CA PRO A 10 8.02 -5.99 -2.54
C PRO A 10 6.83 -5.22 -1.97
N ILE A 11 6.91 -3.89 -1.89
CA ILE A 11 5.82 -3.02 -1.45
C ILE A 11 4.63 -3.06 -2.42
N THR A 12 4.86 -3.25 -3.72
CA THR A 12 3.77 -3.36 -4.71
C THR A 12 2.88 -4.55 -4.43
N ASP A 13 3.53 -5.68 -4.20
CA ASP A 13 2.85 -6.94 -4.02
C ASP A 13 2.09 -6.91 -2.69
N LEU A 14 2.73 -6.39 -1.64
CA LEU A 14 2.12 -6.17 -0.34
C LEU A 14 0.88 -5.26 -0.43
N VAL A 15 1.01 -4.10 -1.05
CA VAL A 15 -0.11 -3.15 -1.25
C VAL A 15 -1.23 -3.78 -2.08
N SER A 16 -0.88 -4.50 -3.15
CA SER A 16 -1.87 -5.17 -3.99
C SER A 16 -2.62 -6.25 -3.22
N GLN A 17 -1.93 -7.03 -2.39
CA GLN A 17 -2.53 -8.01 -1.51
C GLN A 17 -3.45 -7.35 -0.46
N LEU A 18 -3.05 -6.23 0.14
CA LEU A 18 -3.89 -5.49 1.11
C LEU A 18 -5.13 -4.88 0.46
N ILE A 19 -5.01 -4.31 -0.74
CA ILE A 19 -6.14 -3.81 -1.53
C ILE A 19 -7.08 -4.97 -1.89
N GLN A 20 -6.53 -6.12 -2.28
CA GLN A 20 -7.30 -7.30 -2.68
C GLN A 20 -8.00 -7.95 -1.48
N ALA A 21 -7.34 -8.02 -0.32
CA ALA A 21 -7.92 -8.42 0.95
C ALA A 21 -9.02 -7.45 1.42
N ARG A 22 -8.99 -6.19 0.95
CA ARG A 22 -9.87 -5.08 1.38
C ARG A 22 -9.84 -4.81 2.88
N ILE A 23 -8.79 -5.28 3.53
CA ILE A 23 -8.66 -5.28 4.99
C ILE A 23 -7.21 -4.94 5.29
N ILE A 24 -7.00 -3.98 6.17
CA ILE A 24 -5.69 -3.62 6.72
C ILE A 24 -5.82 -3.53 8.24
N THR A 25 -4.80 -3.95 8.99
CA THR A 25 -4.82 -3.74 10.44
C THR A 25 -4.34 -2.34 10.80
N GLN A 26 -4.77 -1.82 11.95
CA GLN A 26 -4.34 -0.52 12.43
C GLN A 26 -2.81 -0.45 12.60
N ALA A 27 -2.19 -1.56 13.04
CA ALA A 27 -0.74 -1.69 13.13
C ALA A 27 -0.06 -1.54 11.75
N GLN A 28 -0.56 -2.23 10.72
CA GLN A 28 -0.03 -2.13 9.35
C GLN A 28 -0.21 -0.72 8.76
N TYR A 29 -1.35 -0.09 9.03
CA TYR A 29 -1.61 1.29 8.63
C TYR A 29 -0.64 2.27 9.28
N GLN A 30 -0.40 2.13 10.59
CA GLN A 30 0.55 2.95 11.34
C GLN A 30 1.98 2.73 10.84
N GLU A 31 2.38 1.49 10.57
CA GLU A 31 3.70 1.15 10.06
C GLU A 31 3.96 1.75 8.67
N LEU A 32 2.99 1.64 7.76
CA LEU A 32 3.06 2.27 6.44
C LEU A 32 3.06 3.79 6.53
N THR A 33 2.26 4.38 7.41
CA THR A 33 2.24 5.84 7.64
C THR A 33 3.60 6.30 8.18
N THR A 34 4.16 5.56 9.12
CA THR A 34 5.47 5.85 9.71
C THR A 34 6.58 5.72 8.67
N LEU A 35 6.54 4.69 7.81
CA LEU A 35 7.47 4.53 6.69
C LEU A 35 7.36 5.67 5.67
N VAL A 36 6.15 6.17 5.41
CA VAL A 36 5.93 7.31 4.50
C VAL A 36 6.38 8.64 5.09
N LEU A 37 6.20 8.82 6.39
CA LEU A 37 6.64 10.01 7.12
C LEU A 37 8.14 9.97 7.46
N ALA A 38 8.74 8.78 7.53
CA ALA A 38 10.18 8.57 7.66
C ALA A 38 10.85 8.91 6.33
N ASP A 39 10.98 10.22 6.12
CA ASP A 39 11.56 10.86 4.93
C ASP A 39 12.88 10.17 4.52
N GLY A 40 12.90 9.61 3.30
CA GLY A 40 14.11 9.09 2.66
C GLY A 40 14.22 7.57 2.49
N THR A 41 13.27 6.76 3.00
CA THR A 41 13.38 5.28 2.88
C THR A 41 12.63 4.69 1.69
N ILE A 42 11.54 5.33 1.26
CA ILE A 42 10.69 4.83 0.17
C ILE A 42 10.87 5.64 -1.11
N ASP A 43 11.03 4.90 -2.20
CA ASP A 43 11.16 5.43 -3.55
C ASP A 43 9.83 6.00 -4.06
N GLU A 44 9.87 6.80 -5.11
CA GLU A 44 8.68 7.44 -5.69
C GLU A 44 7.64 6.40 -6.15
N SER A 45 8.10 5.23 -6.60
CA SER A 45 7.25 4.11 -6.99
C SER A 45 6.52 3.47 -5.81
N GLU A 46 7.22 3.31 -4.68
CA GLU A 46 6.67 2.76 -3.44
C GLU A 46 5.69 3.75 -2.82
N ARG A 47 6.05 5.03 -2.79
CA ARG A 47 5.17 6.10 -2.33
C ARG A 47 3.87 6.12 -3.12
N LYS A 48 3.91 6.00 -4.46
CA LYS A 48 2.69 5.93 -5.29
C LYS A 48 1.77 4.76 -4.94
N GLN A 49 2.34 3.61 -4.56
CA GLN A 49 1.55 2.44 -4.16
C GLN A 49 0.94 2.59 -2.79
N VAL A 50 1.74 3.02 -1.83
CA VAL A 50 1.24 3.29 -0.50
C VAL A 50 0.15 4.36 -0.56
N ASN A 51 0.31 5.41 -1.37
CA ASN A 51 -0.72 6.43 -1.59
C ASN A 51 -2.00 5.86 -2.22
N ARG A 52 -1.89 4.87 -3.13
CA ARG A 52 -3.06 4.13 -3.67
C ARG A 52 -3.79 3.32 -2.61
N LEU A 53 -3.06 2.71 -1.67
CA LEU A 53 -3.68 2.01 -0.55
C LEU A 53 -4.42 3.00 0.36
N PHE A 54 -3.78 4.12 0.72
CA PHE A 54 -4.41 5.18 1.50
C PHE A 54 -5.66 5.74 0.83
N ASP A 55 -5.62 5.98 -0.49
CA ASP A 55 -6.78 6.39 -1.28
C ASP A 55 -7.90 5.34 -1.21
N ALA A 56 -7.58 4.05 -1.38
CA ALA A 56 -8.56 2.98 -1.26
C ALA A 56 -9.18 2.88 0.15
N ILE A 57 -8.42 3.18 1.20
CA ILE A 57 -8.90 3.27 2.58
C ILE A 57 -9.81 4.49 2.75
N GLN A 58 -9.40 5.67 2.29
CA GLN A 58 -10.20 6.90 2.33
C GLN A 58 -11.52 6.77 1.55
N LEU A 59 -11.49 6.10 0.40
CA LEU A 59 -12.67 5.78 -0.39
C LEU A 59 -13.58 4.73 0.27
N GLY A 60 -13.17 4.12 1.40
CA GLY A 60 -13.91 3.06 2.08
C GLY A 60 -13.89 1.72 1.34
N ARG A 61 -13.01 1.54 0.34
CA ARG A 61 -12.82 0.27 -0.36
C ARG A 61 -12.02 -0.73 0.48
N VAL A 62 -11.15 -0.23 1.35
CA VAL A 62 -10.38 -1.01 2.32
C VAL A 62 -10.83 -0.62 3.72
N LYS A 63 -11.12 -1.60 4.57
CA LYS A 63 -11.48 -1.38 5.96
C LYS A 63 -10.25 -1.53 6.85
N ILE A 64 -10.08 -0.59 7.78
CA ILE A 64 -9.11 -0.74 8.86
C ILE A 64 -9.78 -1.60 9.94
N LEU A 65 -9.19 -2.75 10.24
CA LEU A 65 -9.54 -3.59 11.37
C LEU A 65 -8.51 -3.39 12.49
N ASP A 66 -8.93 -3.61 13.72
CA ASP A 66 -8.07 -3.63 14.91
C ASP A 66 -7.39 -5.00 15.06
#